data_AF-A0A1Z8LEF2-F1
#
_entry.id   AF-A0A1Z8LEF2-F1
#
_cell.length_a   1.000
_cell.length_b   1.000
_cell.length_c   1.000
_cell.angle_alpha   90.00
_cell.angle_beta   90.00
_cell.angle_gamma   90.00
#
_symmetry.space_group_name_H-M   'P 1'
#
loop_
_entity.id
_entity.type
_entity.pdbx_description
1 polymer ?
#
loop_
_entity_poly.entity_id
_entity_poly.type
_entity_poly.pdbx_seq_one_letter_code
_entity_poly.pdbx_strand_id
1 'polypeptide(L)' 'MSRDPIIDRVIEKIKSRSDVGYKKYGVTLHEDNQPLDKWLTDIQEELMDAINYIEKAKDTLNKL' A
#
# COMPACT_ATOMS: atom_id res chain seq x y z
N MET A 1 -4.11 -18.58 10.23
CA MET A 1 -3.45 -17.62 11.15
C MET A 1 -1.97 -17.91 11.12
N SER A 2 -1.18 -16.85 11.00
CA SER A 2 0.27 -16.90 11.20
C SER A 2 0.58 -17.32 12.63
N ARG A 3 1.80 -17.81 12.86
CA ARG A 3 2.31 -18.05 14.22
C ARG A 3 2.62 -16.74 14.95
N ASP A 4 2.72 -15.64 14.21
CA ASP A 4 3.03 -14.31 14.73
C ASP A 4 1.77 -13.41 14.65
N PRO A 5 1.22 -12.99 15.81
CA PRO A 5 0.08 -12.08 15.86
C PRO A 5 0.33 -10.71 15.20
N ILE A 6 1.59 -10.25 15.11
CA ILE A 6 1.93 -9.02 14.39
C ILE A 6 1.69 -9.22 12.89
N ILE A 7 2.13 -10.36 12.34
CA ILE A 7 1.92 -10.70 10.93
C ILE A 7 0.42 -10.81 10.62
N ASP A 8 -0.37 -11.44 11.50
CA ASP A 8 -1.82 -11.51 11.31
C ASP A 8 -2.47 -10.13 11.26
N ARG A 9 -2.04 -9.18 12.10
CA ARG A 9 -2.52 -7.80 12.04
C ARG A 9 -2.17 -7.10 10.72
N VAL A 10 -1.00 -7.39 10.15
CA VAL A 10 -0.60 -6.83 8.85
C VAL A 10 -1.43 -7.43 7.72
N ILE A 11 -1.64 -8.76 7.72
CA ILE A 11 -2.50 -9.45 6.75
C ILE A 11 -3.91 -8.86 6.78
N GLU A 12 -4.45 -8.59 7.96
CA GLU A 12 -5.79 -8.00 8.09
C GLU A 12 -5.86 -6.58 7.50
N LYS A 13 -4.82 -5.76 7.72
CA LYS A 13 -4.73 -4.44 7.08
C LYS A 13 -4.66 -4.54 5.56
N ILE A 14 -3.93 -5.53 5.02
CA ILE A 14 -3.85 -5.77 3.56
C ILE A 14 -5.23 -6.12 3.00
N LYS A 15 -5.98 -7.02 3.65
CA LYS A 15 -7.34 -7.38 3.25
C LYS A 15 -8.27 -6.17 3.27
N SER A 16 -8.29 -5.42 4.37
CA SER A 16 -9.13 -4.21 4.49
C SER A 16 -8.80 -3.18 3.41
N ARG A 17 -7.52 -2.98 3.09
CA ARG A 17 -7.10 -2.09 1.98
C ARG A 17 -7.56 -2.61 0.63
N SER A 18 -7.52 -3.92 0.41
CA SER A 18 -8.06 -4.56 -0.81
C SER A 18 -9.55 -4.28 -0.96
N ASP A 19 -10.34 -4.40 0.11
CA ASP A 19 -11.78 -4.14 0.07
C ASP A 19 -12.10 -2.67 -0.27
N VAL A 20 -11.33 -1.73 0.29
CA VAL A 20 -11.45 -0.29 -0.03
C VAL A 20 -11.10 -0.03 -1.50
N GLY A 21 -10.03 -0.66 -2.00
CA GLY A 21 -9.63 -0.57 -3.41
C GLY A 21 -10.72 -1.11 -4.34
N TYR A 22 -11.25 -2.30 -4.04
CA TYR A 22 -12.33 -2.91 -4.81
C TYR A 22 -13.59 -2.04 -4.80
N LYS A 23 -13.99 -1.47 -3.66
CA LYS A 23 -15.13 -0.54 -3.58
C LYS A 23 -14.93 0.72 -4.44
N LYS A 24 -13.67 1.19 -4.58
CA LYS A 24 -13.33 2.39 -5.36
C LYS A 24 -13.29 2.11 -6.86
N TYR A 25 -12.69 1.01 -7.29
CA TYR A 25 -12.39 0.73 -8.70
C TYR A 25 -13.29 -0.33 -9.34
N GLY A 26 -13.99 -1.14 -8.54
CA GLY A 26 -14.89 -2.20 -9.01
C GLY A 26 -14.19 -3.42 -9.61
N VAL A 27 -12.86 -3.53 -9.47
CA VAL A 27 -12.05 -4.61 -10.05
C VAL A 27 -11.00 -5.08 -9.04
N THR A 28 -10.69 -6.37 -9.04
CA THR A 28 -9.58 -6.92 -8.25
C THR A 28 -8.26 -6.79 -9.01
N LEU A 29 -7.13 -6.80 -8.31
CA LEU A 29 -5.81 -6.76 -8.95
C LEU A 29 -5.60 -7.94 -9.93
N HIS A 30 -6.22 -9.10 -9.68
CA HIS A 30 -6.14 -10.26 -10.57
C HIS A 30 -6.91 -10.08 -11.88
N GLU A 31 -8.02 -9.35 -11.83
CA GLU A 31 -8.90 -9.10 -12.99
C GLU A 31 -8.53 -7.83 -13.75
N ASP A 32 -7.70 -6.97 -13.15
CA ASP A 32 -7.29 -5.71 -13.76
C ASP A 32 -6.28 -5.96 -14.88
N ASN A 33 -6.69 -5.62 -16.11
CA ASN A 33 -5.93 -5.84 -17.35
C ASN A 33 -5.17 -4.59 -17.81
N GLN A 34 -4.83 -3.69 -16.88
CA GLN A 34 -3.96 -2.56 -17.19
C GLN A 34 -2.63 -3.00 -17.83
N PRO A 35 -2.06 -2.20 -18.75
CA PRO A 35 -0.79 -2.50 -19.37
C PRO A 35 0.36 -2.37 -18.36
N LEU A 36 1.47 -3.09 -18.61
CA LEU A 36 2.60 -3.17 -17.68
C LEU A 36 3.20 -1.80 -17.33
N ASP A 37 3.30 -0.89 -18.30
CA ASP A 37 3.81 0.47 -18.10
C ASP A 37 2.95 1.28 -17.11
N LYS A 38 1.62 1.08 -17.12
CA LYS A 38 0.73 1.67 -16.13
C LYS A 38 1.02 1.12 -14.73
N TRP A 39 1.13 -0.19 -14.58
CA TRP A 39 1.49 -0.82 -13.29
C TRP A 39 2.83 -0.32 -12.75
N LEU A 40 3.82 -0.20 -13.62
CA LEU A 40 5.16 0.30 -13.26
C LEU A 40 5.13 1.77 -12.85
N THR A 41 4.33 2.58 -13.52
CA THR A 41 4.15 4.00 -13.17
C THR A 41 3.47 4.11 -11.79
N ASP A 42 2.38 3.38 -11.57
CA ASP A 42 1.61 3.46 -10.33
C ASP A 42 2.44 3.02 -9.12
N ILE A 43 3.22 1.94 -9.22
CA ILE A 43 4.11 1.55 -8.11
C ILE A 43 5.26 2.54 -7.91
N GLN A 44 5.76 3.17 -8.97
CA GLN A 44 6.78 4.21 -8.83
C GLN A 44 6.23 5.43 -8.07
N GLU A 45 5.00 5.85 -8.38
CA GLU A 45 4.30 6.93 -7.66
C GLU A 45 4.10 6.59 -6.19
N GLU A 46 3.60 5.40 -5.87
CA GLU A 46 3.39 4.95 -4.48
C GLU A 46 4.71 4.83 -3.69
N LEU A 47 5.81 4.46 -4.34
CA LEU A 47 7.14 4.45 -3.72
C LEU A 47 7.67 5.87 -3.44
N MET A 48 7.40 6.84 -4.32
CA MET A 48 7.73 8.24 -4.04
C MET A 48 6.94 8.77 -2.84
N ASP A 49 5.66 8.43 -2.72
CA ASP A 49 4.84 8.78 -1.55
C ASP A 49 5.39 8.14 -0.26
N ALA A 50 5.82 6.88 -0.32
CA ALA A 50 6.46 6.22 0.81
C ALA A 50 7.74 6.96 1.27
N ILE A 51 8.57 7.41 0.33
CA ILE A 51 9.76 8.22 0.63
C ILE A 51 9.37 9.53 1.30
N ASN A 52 8.33 10.22 0.82
CA ASN A 52 7.82 11.45 1.43
C ASN A 52 7.39 11.24 2.89
N TYR A 53 6.69 10.14 3.19
CA TYR A 53 6.30 9.81 4.56
C TYR A 53 7.51 9.52 5.47
N ILE A 54 8.54 8.84 4.95
CA ILE A 54 9.77 8.58 5.70
C ILE A 54 10.49 9.90 6.04
N GLU A 55 10.65 10.80 5.07
CA GLU A 55 11.29 12.09 5.31
C GLU A 55 10.47 12.94 6.29
N LYS A 56 9.13 12.92 6.20
CA LYS A 56 8.28 13.60 7.17
C LYS A 56 8.41 13.02 8.58
N ALA A 57 8.51 11.70 8.71
CA ALA A 57 8.71 11.04 9.99
C ALA A 57 10.06 11.45 10.61
N LYS A 58 11.14 11.47 9.82
CA LYS A 58 12.46 11.95 10.24
C LYS A 58 12.44 13.42 10.68
N ASP A 59 11.81 14.30 9.90
CA ASP A 59 11.62 15.71 10.24
C ASP A 59 10.87 15.87 11.57
N THR A 60 9.85 15.05 11.81
CA THR A 60 9.06 15.10 13.05
C THR A 60 9.85 14.59 14.26
N LEU A 61 10.66 13.53 14.09
CA LEU A 61 11.54 13.01 15.14
C LEU A 61 12.65 13.99 15.53
N ASN A 62 13.24 14.70 14.56
CA ASN A 62 14.32 15.66 14.80
C ASN A 62 13.84 16.99 15.42
N LYS A 63 12.52 17.24 15.43
CA LYS A 63 11.89 18.43 16.06
C LYS A 63 11.49 18.20 17.52
N LEU A 64 11.65 16.97 18.03
CA LEU A 64 11.57 16.64 19.45
C LEU A 64 12.92 16.94 20.14
#